data_AF-A0A9P6WTG1-F1
#
_entry.id   AF-A0A9P6WTG1-F1
#
_cell.length_a   1.000
_cell.length_b   1.000
_cell.length_c   1.000
_cell.angle_alpha   90.00
_cell.angle_beta   90.00
_cell.angle_gamma   90.00
#
_symmetry.space_group_name_H-M   'P 1'
#
loop_
_entity.id
_entity.type
_entity.pdbx_description
1 polymer ?
#
loop_
_entity_poly.entity_id
_entity_poly.type
_entity_poly.pdbx_seq_one_letter_code
_entity_poly.pdbx_strand_id
1 'polypeptide(L)'
;MIGRSLTGPLARAVNLAERLAKGELDQEFRLGGRDELTQLGQAMASVRQSVQAAIGAQLQMAEQHEAGAIRYRMDASAFPGDFGRMVQATNSLVESHVQVELLMAEVMQRYAIGDLSLRREAEPDGDQRADR
;
A
#
# COMPACT_ATOMS: atom_id res chain seq x y z
N MET A 1 4.04 6.14 48.18
CA MET A 1 2.95 5.73 47.25
C MET A 1 3.19 6.27 45.83
N ILE A 2 4.30 5.93 45.18
CA ILE A 2 4.62 6.43 43.82
C ILE A 2 4.51 5.29 42.77
N GLY A 3 4.71 4.03 43.17
CA GLY A 3 4.70 2.88 42.24
C GLY A 3 3.34 2.45 41.67
N ARG A 4 2.20 2.71 42.34
CA ARG A 4 0.85 2.32 41.83
C ARG A 4 0.19 3.38 40.94
N SER A 5 0.72 4.61 40.94
CA SER A 5 0.15 5.75 40.20
C SER A 5 0.54 5.76 38.72
N LEU A 6 1.62 5.08 38.34
CA LEU A 6 2.18 5.08 36.98
C LEU A 6 1.91 3.78 36.22
N THR A 7 1.66 2.67 36.93
CA THR A 7 1.45 1.35 36.31
C THR A 7 0.16 1.29 35.49
N GLY A 8 -0.92 1.92 35.96
CA GLY A 8 -2.21 1.92 35.26
C GLY A 8 -2.15 2.62 33.88
N PRO A 9 -1.72 3.89 33.79
CA PRO A 9 -1.58 4.58 32.50
C PRO A 9 -0.60 3.90 31.54
N LEU A 10 0.52 3.37 32.05
CA LEU A 10 1.49 2.67 31.22
C LEU A 10 0.91 1.36 30.63
N ALA A 11 0.19 0.58 31.43
CA ALA A 11 -0.48 -0.64 30.95
C ALA A 11 -1.49 -0.33 29.83
N ARG A 12 -2.21 0.80 29.92
CA ARG A 12 -3.11 1.25 28.84
C ARG A 12 -2.36 1.62 27.56
N ALA A 13 -1.19 2.26 27.69
CA ALA A 13 -0.36 2.61 26.54
C ALA A 13 0.18 1.36 25.82
N VAL A 14 0.64 0.36 26.58
CA VAL A 14 1.07 -0.93 26.03
C VAL A 14 -0.06 -1.63 25.30
N ASN A 15 -1.24 -1.72 25.94
CA ASN A 15 -2.40 -2.33 25.29
C ASN A 15 -2.82 -1.60 24.01
N LEU A 16 -2.77 -0.27 23.99
CA LEU A 16 -3.00 0.51 22.77
C LEU A 16 -1.99 0.13 21.67
N ALA A 17 -0.71 0.08 21.98
CA ALA A 17 0.32 -0.29 21.01
C ALA A 17 0.11 -1.72 20.47
N GLU A 18 -0.23 -2.68 21.33
CA GLU A 18 -0.54 -4.07 20.92
C GLU A 18 -1.73 -4.14 19.96
N ARG A 19 -2.76 -3.32 20.19
CA ARG A 19 -3.96 -3.24 19.35
C ARG A 19 -3.67 -2.57 18.01
N LEU A 20 -2.92 -1.47 18.02
CA LEU A 20 -2.45 -0.82 16.80
C LEU A 20 -1.63 -1.79 15.93
N ALA A 21 -0.75 -2.59 16.56
CA ALA A 21 0.04 -3.59 15.87
C ALA A 21 -0.80 -4.72 15.24
N LYS A 22 -2.00 -4.98 15.77
CA LYS A 22 -2.98 -5.93 15.22
C LYS A 22 -3.93 -5.31 14.19
N GLY A 23 -3.82 -4.01 13.93
CA GLY A 23 -4.73 -3.30 13.02
C GLY A 23 -6.09 -2.94 13.65
N GLU A 24 -6.22 -3.00 14.98
CA GLU A 24 -7.44 -2.59 15.68
C GLU A 24 -7.44 -1.07 15.92
N LEU A 25 -7.86 -0.28 14.94
CA LEU A 25 -7.69 1.18 14.93
C LEU A 25 -8.94 1.98 15.36
N ASP A 26 -10.07 1.31 15.61
CA ASP A 26 -11.38 1.98 15.67
C ASP A 26 -11.68 2.70 16.99
N GLN A 27 -10.82 2.52 18.00
CA GLN A 27 -11.09 3.04 19.34
C GLN A 27 -10.28 4.31 19.64
N GLU A 28 -11.00 5.34 20.10
CA GLU A 28 -10.40 6.55 20.64
C GLU A 28 -9.78 6.27 22.02
N PHE A 29 -8.46 6.33 22.12
CA PHE A 29 -7.76 6.15 23.39
C PHE A 29 -7.33 7.49 23.97
N ARG A 30 -7.69 7.71 25.24
CA ARG A 30 -7.19 8.84 26.04
C ARG A 30 -6.31 8.28 27.16
N LEU A 31 -5.01 8.50 27.05
CA LEU A 31 -4.09 8.26 28.15
C LEU A 31 -4.22 9.43 29.14
N GLY A 32 -5.10 9.30 30.14
CA GLY A 32 -5.12 10.23 31.26
C GLY A 32 -3.81 10.13 32.06
N GLY A 33 -3.21 11.27 32.44
CA GLY A 33 -1.95 11.33 33.18
C GLY A 33 -1.28 12.71 33.18
N ARG A 34 -0.06 12.78 33.71
CA ARG A 34 0.85 13.94 33.61
C ARG A 34 1.34 14.13 32.17
N ASP A 35 2.01 15.24 31.89
CA ASP A 35 2.38 15.74 30.57
C ASP A 35 3.00 14.68 29.64
N GLU A 36 3.88 13.80 30.13
CA GLU A 36 4.55 12.79 29.30
C GLU A 36 3.60 11.70 28.79
N LEU A 37 2.62 11.28 29.61
CA LEU A 37 1.62 10.29 29.19
C LEU A 37 0.62 10.88 28.20
N THR A 38 0.32 12.16 28.35
CA THR A 38 -0.49 12.91 27.39
C THR A 38 0.25 13.04 26.05
N GLN A 39 1.54 13.37 26.08
CA GLN A 39 2.38 13.45 24.88
C GLN A 39 2.49 12.09 24.17
N LEU A 40 2.67 11.00 24.93
CA LEU A 40 2.68 9.64 24.38
C LEU A 40 1.33 9.30 23.72
N GLY A 41 0.21 9.65 24.36
CA GLY A 41 -1.12 9.43 23.83
C GLY A 41 -1.36 10.15 22.50
N GLN A 42 -0.89 11.40 22.40
CA GLN A 42 -0.94 12.19 21.17
C GLN A 42 -0.07 11.57 20.06
N ALA A 43 1.15 11.14 20.37
CA ALA A 43 2.02 10.49 19.40
C ALA A 43 1.40 9.18 18.86
N MET A 44 0.83 8.35 19.74
CA MET A 44 0.14 7.12 19.35
C MET A 44 -1.12 7.40 18.51
N ALA A 45 -1.86 8.47 18.81
CA ALA A 45 -2.99 8.90 18.01
C ALA A 45 -2.57 9.33 16.59
N SER A 46 -1.46 10.04 16.44
CA SER A 46 -0.89 10.40 15.14
C SER A 46 -0.46 9.18 14.33
N VAL A 47 0.16 8.18 14.97
CA VAL A 47 0.49 6.89 14.32
C VAL A 47 -0.77 6.21 13.82
N ARG A 48 -1.79 6.08 14.69
CA ARG A 48 -3.09 5.49 14.32
C ARG A 48 -3.71 6.19 13.12
N GLN A 49 -3.74 7.52 13.12
CA GLN A 49 -4.30 8.31 12.02
C GLN A 49 -3.55 8.06 10.70
N SER A 50 -2.22 7.96 10.75
CA SER A 50 -1.41 7.69 9.56
C SER A 50 -1.70 6.31 8.98
N VAL A 51 -1.84 5.29 9.83
CA VAL A 51 -2.22 3.92 9.41
C VAL A 51 -3.64 3.89 8.84
N GLN A 52 -4.61 4.53 9.52
CA GLN A 52 -6.00 4.61 9.03
C GLN A 52 -6.09 5.31 7.67
N ALA A 53 -5.36 6.41 7.49
CA ALA A 53 -5.33 7.12 6.21
C ALA A 53 -4.74 6.25 5.10
N ALA A 54 -3.68 5.49 5.37
CA ALA A 54 -3.06 4.60 4.38
C ALA A 54 -3.99 3.45 3.99
N ILE A 55 -4.67 2.83 4.97
CA ILE A 55 -5.68 1.80 4.72
C ILE A 55 -6.84 2.37 3.89
N GLY A 56 -7.35 3.55 4.26
CA GLY A 56 -8.44 4.20 3.54
C GLY A 56 -8.09 4.51 2.09
N ALA A 57 -6.89 5.05 1.84
CA ALA A 57 -6.42 5.32 0.48
C ALA A 57 -6.28 4.03 -0.36
N GLN A 58 -5.79 2.94 0.25
CA GLN A 58 -5.67 1.64 -0.42
C GLN A 58 -7.04 1.07 -0.78
N LEU A 59 -8.00 1.11 0.13
CA LEU A 59 -9.36 0.62 -0.10
C LEU A 59 -10.08 1.44 -1.18
N GLN A 60 -9.93 2.77 -1.13
CA GLN A 60 -10.44 3.65 -2.18
C GLN A 60 -9.83 3.30 -3.54
N MET A 61 -8.53 3.04 -3.62
CA MET A 61 -7.91 2.61 -4.88
C MET A 61 -8.51 1.30 -5.39
N ALA A 62 -8.75 0.32 -4.51
CA ALA A 62 -9.39 -0.92 -4.89
C ALA A 62 -10.82 -0.70 -5.44
N GLU A 63 -11.64 0.10 -4.75
CA GLU A 63 -12.99 0.44 -5.21
C GLU A 63 -13.00 1.14 -6.58
N GLN A 64 -12.06 2.07 -6.80
CA GLN A 64 -11.92 2.77 -8.08
C GLN A 64 -11.54 1.80 -9.21
N HIS A 65 -10.63 0.86 -8.96
CA HIS A 65 -10.22 -0.13 -9.95
C HIS A 65 -11.34 -1.13 -10.25
N GLU A 66 -12.08 -1.58 -9.24
CA GLU A 66 -13.28 -2.42 -9.42
C GLU A 66 -14.36 -1.70 -10.25
N ALA A 67 -14.50 -0.38 -10.07
CA ALA A 67 -15.39 0.47 -10.88
C ALA A 67 -14.85 0.78 -12.30
N GLY A 68 -13.70 0.23 -12.69
CA GLY A 68 -13.09 0.39 -14.02
C GLY A 68 -12.17 1.60 -14.17
N ALA A 69 -11.94 2.39 -13.10
CA ALA A 69 -10.97 3.48 -13.10
C ALA A 69 -9.54 2.93 -12.88
N ILE A 70 -9.07 2.07 -13.78
CA ILE A 70 -7.78 1.35 -13.70
C ILE A 70 -6.54 2.26 -13.65
N ARG A 71 -6.69 3.55 -13.98
CA ARG A 71 -5.62 4.55 -13.90
C ARG A 71 -5.59 5.32 -12.58
N TYR A 72 -6.57 5.09 -11.70
CA TYR A 72 -6.61 5.76 -10.39
C TYR A 72 -5.38 5.39 -9.56
N ARG A 73 -4.79 6.39 -8.90
CA ARG A 73 -3.61 6.26 -8.03
C ARG A 73 -3.87 6.95 -6.70
N MET A 74 -3.27 6.42 -5.65
CA MET A 74 -3.22 7.10 -4.36
C MET A 74 -2.29 8.31 -4.42
N ASP A 75 -2.62 9.38 -3.69
CA ASP A 75 -1.73 10.52 -3.51
C ASP A 75 -0.61 10.20 -2.52
N ALA A 76 0.57 9.86 -3.03
CA ALA A 76 1.74 9.56 -2.19
C ALA A 76 2.23 10.78 -1.39
N SER A 77 1.98 12.00 -1.86
CA SER A 77 2.45 13.23 -1.20
C SER A 77 1.70 13.53 0.10
N ALA A 78 0.50 12.97 0.26
CA ALA A 78 -0.28 13.05 1.48
C ALA A 78 0.32 12.24 2.66
N PHE A 79 1.31 11.38 2.39
CA PHE A 79 1.89 10.47 3.38
C PHE A 79 3.38 10.74 3.61
N PRO A 80 3.81 11.10 4.84
CA PRO A 80 5.21 11.34 5.13
C PRO A 80 5.99 10.04 5.29
N GLY A 81 7.31 10.12 5.04
CA GLY A 81 8.26 9.04 5.33
C GLY A 81 7.88 7.71 4.68
N ASP A 82 7.89 6.64 5.47
CA ASP A 82 7.73 5.27 4.98
C ASP A 82 6.32 4.97 4.49
N PHE A 83 5.31 5.66 4.99
CA PHE A 83 3.95 5.56 4.46
C PHE A 83 3.90 6.09 3.02
N GLY A 84 4.56 7.21 2.72
CA GLY A 84 4.67 7.73 1.36
C GLY A 84 5.42 6.78 0.43
N ARG A 85 6.53 6.21 0.91
CA ARG A 85 7.29 5.18 0.16
C ARG A 85 6.44 3.95 -0.15
N MET A 86 5.65 3.48 0.83
CA MET A 86 4.72 2.36 0.65
C MET A 86 3.64 2.68 -0.39
N VAL A 87 3.01 3.85 -0.30
CA VAL A 87 1.99 4.29 -1.27
C VAL A 87 2.57 4.38 -2.68
N GLN A 88 3.77 4.95 -2.83
CA GLN A 88 4.47 5.01 -4.11
C GLN A 88 4.79 3.61 -4.67
N ALA A 89 5.27 2.69 -3.82
CA ALA A 89 5.55 1.32 -4.22
C ALA A 89 4.29 0.60 -4.70
N THR A 90 3.16 0.75 -3.99
CA THR A 90 1.88 0.18 -4.40
C THR A 90 1.40 0.77 -5.72
N ASN A 91 1.50 2.09 -5.90
CA ASN A 91 1.18 2.73 -7.17
C ASN A 91 1.99 2.13 -8.32
N SER A 92 3.31 1.97 -8.16
CA SER A 92 4.18 1.37 -9.17
C SER A 92 3.83 -0.09 -9.48
N LEU A 93 3.49 -0.88 -8.46
CA LEU A 93 3.05 -2.26 -8.63
C LEU A 93 1.77 -2.36 -9.46
N VAL A 94 0.76 -1.54 -9.14
CA VAL A 94 -0.51 -1.53 -9.89
C VAL A 94 -0.27 -1.12 -11.34
N GLU A 95 0.56 -0.09 -11.57
CA GLU A 95 0.87 0.37 -12.92
C GLU A 95 1.53 -0.67 -13.80
N SER A 96 2.44 -1.48 -13.24
CA SER A 96 3.09 -2.52 -14.04
C SER A 96 2.09 -3.57 -14.55
N HIS A 97 1.03 -3.83 -13.78
CA HIS A 97 -0.04 -4.75 -14.18
C HIS A 97 -0.97 -4.09 -15.21
N VAL A 98 -1.38 -2.84 -15.00
CA VAL A 98 -2.21 -2.08 -15.94
C VAL A 98 -1.54 -1.98 -17.31
N GLN A 99 -0.22 -1.78 -17.37
CA GLN A 99 0.52 -1.76 -18.64
C GLN A 99 0.44 -3.10 -19.40
N VAL A 100 0.55 -4.22 -18.68
CA VAL A 100 0.41 -5.56 -19.29
C VAL A 100 -1.02 -5.78 -19.79
N GLU A 101 -2.04 -5.39 -19.02
CA GLU A 101 -3.45 -5.50 -19.42
C GLU A 101 -3.76 -4.69 -20.68
N LEU A 102 -3.25 -3.45 -20.77
CA LEU A 102 -3.41 -2.60 -21.95
C LEU A 102 -2.69 -3.17 -23.17
N LEU A 103 -1.50 -3.72 -23.00
CA LEU A 103 -0.78 -4.41 -24.08
C LEU A 103 -1.59 -5.62 -24.57
N MET A 104 -2.14 -6.42 -23.67
CA MET A 104 -2.98 -7.57 -24.05
C MET A 104 -4.25 -7.12 -24.80
N ALA A 105 -4.90 -6.04 -24.37
CA ALA A 105 -6.05 -5.47 -25.07
C ALA A 105 -5.68 -5.01 -26.49
N GLU A 106 -4.52 -4.38 -26.67
CA GLU A 106 -4.00 -3.98 -27.98
C GLU A 106 -3.74 -5.20 -28.89
N VAL A 107 -3.09 -6.24 -28.36
CA VAL A 107 -2.86 -7.50 -29.09
C VAL A 107 -4.18 -8.11 -29.56
N MET A 108 -5.17 -8.20 -28.67
CA MET A 108 -6.49 -8.75 -29.00
C MET A 108 -7.21 -7.90 -30.06
N GLN A 109 -7.09 -6.57 -30.00
CA GLN A 109 -7.67 -5.67 -31.01
C GLN A 109 -7.07 -5.90 -32.40
N ARG A 110 -5.74 -6.08 -32.48
CA ARG A 110 -5.06 -6.39 -33.75
C ARG A 110 -5.48 -7.74 -34.31
N TYR A 111 -5.59 -8.76 -33.45
CA TYR A 111 -6.06 -10.08 -33.87
C TYR A 111 -7.50 -10.04 -34.36
N ALA A 112 -8.37 -9.23 -33.75
CA ALA A 112 -9.75 -9.06 -34.19
C ALA A 112 -9.88 -8.46 -35.60
N ILE A 113 -8.88 -7.71 -36.07
CA ILE A 113 -8.83 -7.16 -37.44
C ILE A 113 -7.95 -7.98 -38.40
N GLY A 114 -7.49 -9.17 -37.98
CA GLY A 114 -6.68 -10.08 -38.80
C GLY A 114 -5.19 -9.72 -38.87
N ASP A 115 -4.71 -8.79 -38.06
CA ASP A 115 -3.28 -8.44 -37.98
C ASP A 115 -2.56 -9.36 -36.97
N LEU A 116 -1.83 -10.35 -37.49
CA LEU A 116 -1.08 -11.35 -36.71
C LEU A 116 0.42 -11.01 -36.56
N SER A 117 0.82 -9.77 -36.83
CA SER A 117 2.23 -9.35 -36.90
C SER A 117 3.01 -9.43 -35.58
N LEU A 118 2.35 -9.64 -34.43
CA LEU A 118 2.99 -9.72 -33.11
C LEU A 118 3.79 -11.01 -32.85
N ARG A 119 3.86 -11.93 -33.81
CA ARG A 119 4.71 -13.13 -33.71
C ARG A 119 6.17 -12.81 -34.04
N ARG A 120 6.88 -12.10 -33.16
CA ARG A 120 8.36 -12.16 -33.13
C ARG A 120 8.94 -11.58 -31.84
N GLU A 121 9.28 -12.45 -30.88
CA GLU A 121 10.52 -12.36 -30.09
C GLU A 121 10.67 -13.64 -29.25
N ALA A 122 11.14 -14.73 -29.86
CA ALA A 122 11.94 -15.77 -29.22
C ALA A 122 12.29 -16.85 -30.27
N GLU A 123 13.34 -16.61 -31.04
CA GLU A 123 14.14 -17.71 -31.57
C GLU A 123 15.60 -17.23 -31.64
N PRO A 124 16.45 -17.56 -30.64
CA PRO A 124 17.88 -17.53 -30.87
C PRO A 124 18.16 -18.67 -31.87
N ASP A 125 18.58 -18.27 -33.06
CA ASP A 125 18.96 -19.12 -34.19
C ASP A 125 19.92 -20.22 -33.71
N GLY A 126 19.36 -21.41 -33.50
CA GLY A 126 20.12 -22.62 -33.32
C GLY A 126 20.45 -23.16 -34.69
N ASP A 127 21.64 -22.86 -35.20
CA ASP A 127 22.55 -23.80 -35.84
C ASP A 127 23.72 -23.04 -36.51
N GLN A 128 24.91 -23.20 -35.94
CA GLN A 128 26.16 -23.06 -36.69
C GLN A 128 27.11 -24.15 -36.16
N ARG A 129 26.74 -25.41 -36.41
CA ARG A 129 27.72 -26.48 -36.59
C ARG A 129 27.51 -27.14 -37.94
N ALA A 130 28.08 -26.54 -38.99
CA ALA A 130 28.62 -27.31 -40.11
C ALA A 130 29.53 -26.43 -40.98
N ASP A 131 30.79 -26.84 -41.04
CA ASP A 131 31.59 -26.85 -42.28
C ASP A 131 32.00 -25.49 -42.89
N ARG A 132 33.18 -24.97 -42.51
CA ARG A 132 34.39 -24.92 -43.36
C ARG A 132 35.52 -24.09 -42.74
#